data_AF-A0A6P8HYT6-F1
#
_entry.id   AF-A0A6P8HYT6-F1
#
_cell.length_a   1.000
_cell.length_b   1.000
_cell.length_c   1.000
_cell.angle_alpha   90.00
_cell.angle_beta   90.00
_cell.angle_gamma   90.00
#
_symmetry.space_group_name_H-M   'P 1'
#
loop_
_entity.id
_entity.type
_entity.pdbx_description
1 polymer ?
#
loop_
_entity_poly.entity_id
_entity_poly.type
_entity_poly.pdbx_seq_one_letter_code
_entity_poly.pdbx_strand_id
1 'polypeptide(L)'
;MYGRGSTKICNFVHVDEIWKDHVKLELTAQRKWPEKWGFLSKTYQQLEDDLLTIGEDTTEQNLKEASKPKDKDVSIPTPQEDKKPPVPFPKTDSQMIGWRLHYQTPKSMKYMSSCGKKDIIKQLGWPREGC
;
A
#
# COMPACT_ATOMS: atom_id res chain seq x y z
N MET A 1 -9.24 11.45 50.35
CA MET A 1 -8.08 12.26 49.92
C MET A 1 -8.15 12.41 48.41
N TYR A 2 -8.51 13.58 47.88
CA TYR A 2 -8.60 13.78 46.44
C TYR A 2 -7.21 14.09 45.87
N GLY A 3 -6.76 13.28 44.92
CA GLY A 3 -5.52 13.49 44.18
C GLY A 3 -5.59 14.78 43.38
N ARG A 4 -4.66 15.71 43.61
CA ARG A 4 -4.49 16.87 42.74
C ARG A 4 -3.91 16.36 41.43
N GLY A 5 -4.71 16.42 40.37
CA GLY A 5 -4.18 16.30 39.00
C GLY A 5 -3.09 17.35 38.82
N SER A 6 -1.93 16.92 38.34
CA SER A 6 -0.82 17.81 37.98
C SER A 6 -1.33 18.82 36.95
N THR A 7 -1.50 20.08 37.35
CA THR A 7 -1.71 21.18 36.41
C THR A 7 -0.47 21.26 35.54
N LYS A 8 -0.59 20.84 34.28
CA LYS A 8 0.46 20.97 33.27
C LYS A 8 0.77 22.46 33.15
N ILE A 9 1.89 22.90 33.72
CA ILE A 9 2.46 24.22 33.48
C ILE A 9 2.91 24.22 32.02
N CYS A 10 2.01 24.68 31.16
CA CYS A 10 2.26 24.74 29.73
C CYS A 10 2.74 26.15 29.41
N ASN A 11 3.93 26.26 28.83
CA ASN A 11 4.41 27.54 28.33
C ASN A 11 3.55 27.93 27.11
N PHE A 12 2.65 28.89 27.30
CA PHE A 12 1.74 29.37 26.26
C PHE A 12 2.47 29.83 25.00
N VAL A 13 3.65 30.45 25.14
CA VAL A 13 4.49 30.89 24.01
C VAL A 13 4.95 29.68 23.20
N HIS A 14 5.37 28.62 23.87
CA HIS A 14 5.82 27.39 23.22
C HIS A 14 4.69 26.70 22.45
N VAL A 15 3.47 26.69 23.03
CA VAL A 15 2.29 26.14 22.33
C VAL A 15 1.95 26.96 21.10
N ASP A 16 1.99 28.28 21.19
CA ASP A 16 1.74 29.17 20.06
C ASP A 16 2.77 29.01 18.94
N GLU A 17 4.05 28.80 19.28
CA GLU A 17 5.11 28.50 18.32
C GLU A 17 4.88 27.17 17.57
N ILE A 18 4.46 26.11 18.29
CA ILE A 18 4.10 24.83 17.69
C ILE A 18 2.95 25.01 16.70
N TRP A 19 1.90 25.74 17.09
CA TRP A 19 0.76 26.03 16.22
C TRP A 19 1.17 26.79 14.96
N LYS A 20 2.03 27.81 15.11
CA LYS A 20 2.57 28.56 13.97
C LYS A 20 3.38 27.67 13.02
N ASP A 21 4.14 26.71 13.54
CA ASP A 21 4.90 25.78 12.71
C ASP A 21 3.98 24.83 11.94
N HIS A 22 2.97 24.26 12.60
CA HIS A 22 1.97 23.41 11.95
C HIS A 22 1.25 24.13 10.81
N VAL A 23 0.78 25.36 11.02
CA VAL A 23 0.12 26.16 9.97
C VAL A 23 1.04 26.40 8.78
N LYS A 24 2.33 26.66 9.01
CA LYS A 24 3.32 26.85 7.93
C LYS A 24 3.58 25.55 7.16
N LEU A 25 3.69 24.43 7.88
CA LEU A 25 3.87 23.11 7.29
C LEU A 25 2.67 22.73 6.43
N GLU A 26 1.45 22.91 6.95
CA GLU A 26 0.20 22.65 6.23
C GLU A 26 0.12 23.48 4.95
N LEU A 27 0.38 24.80 5.04
CA LEU A 27 0.37 25.67 3.86
C LEU A 27 1.41 25.23 2.81
N THR A 28 2.57 24.76 3.26
CA THR A 28 3.63 24.27 2.37
C THR A 28 3.24 22.94 1.74
N ALA A 29 2.65 22.03 2.51
CA ALA A 29 2.15 20.74 2.04
C ALA A 29 1.03 20.94 1.01
N GLN A 30 0.07 21.82 1.28
CA GLN A 30 -1.02 22.16 0.37
C GLN A 30 -0.50 22.67 -0.98
N ARG A 31 0.53 23.53 -0.97
CA ARG A 31 1.14 24.05 -2.20
C ARG A 31 1.89 22.97 -2.99
N LYS A 32 2.57 22.05 -2.30
CA LYS A 32 3.31 20.93 -2.92
C LYS A 32 2.42 19.74 -3.27
N TRP A 33 1.18 19.73 -2.78
CA TRP A 33 0.24 18.63 -2.96
C TRP A 33 -0.06 18.35 -4.44
N PRO A 34 -0.38 19.34 -5.30
CA PRO A 34 -0.64 19.07 -6.71
C PRO A 34 0.58 18.54 -7.47
N GLU A 35 1.80 18.89 -7.06
CA GLU A 35 3.02 18.41 -7.70
C GLU A 35 3.28 16.93 -7.36
N LYS A 36 3.20 16.57 -6.09
CA LYS A 36 3.45 15.18 -5.64
C LYS A 36 2.27 14.24 -5.87
N TRP A 37 1.04 14.74 -5.72
CA TRP A 37 -0.20 13.96 -5.67
C TRP A 37 -1.23 14.37 -6.71
N GLY A 38 -0.95 15.35 -7.57
CA GLY A 38 -1.91 15.77 -8.61
C GLY A 38 -2.20 14.69 -9.66
N PHE A 39 -1.38 13.64 -9.73
CA PHE A 39 -1.70 12.46 -10.54
C PHE A 39 -3.01 11.78 -10.06
N LEU A 40 -3.34 11.84 -8.76
CA LEU A 40 -4.59 11.31 -8.24
C LEU A 40 -5.79 12.04 -8.85
N SER A 41 -5.75 13.38 -8.86
CA SER A 41 -6.81 14.19 -9.47
C SER A 41 -7.00 13.85 -10.95
N LYS A 42 -5.90 13.68 -11.69
CA LYS A 42 -5.96 13.28 -13.11
C LYS A 42 -6.55 11.90 -13.31
N THR A 43 -6.14 10.91 -12.49
CA THR A 43 -6.67 9.54 -12.60
C THR A 43 -8.17 9.48 -12.30
N TYR A 44 -8.67 10.33 -11.40
CA TYR A 44 -10.11 10.41 -11.13
C TYR A 44 -10.87 11.04 -12.30
N GLN A 45 -10.35 12.11 -12.90
CA GLN A 45 -10.96 12.74 -14.07
C GLN A 45 -11.02 11.78 -15.27
N GLN A 46 -9.93 11.06 -15.53
CA GLN A 46 -9.88 10.05 -16.58
C GLN A 46 -10.91 8.94 -16.35
N LEU A 47 -11.06 8.49 -15.11
CA LEU A 47 -12.04 7.46 -14.77
C LEU A 47 -13.48 7.98 -14.94
N GLU A 48 -13.74 9.25 -14.63
CA GLU A 48 -15.03 9.89 -14.88
C GLU A 48 -15.34 9.97 -16.38
N ASP A 49 -14.37 10.39 -17.20
CA ASP A 49 -14.49 10.42 -18.66
C ASP A 49 -14.73 9.02 -19.25
N ASP A 50 -13.99 8.02 -18.78
CA ASP A 50 -14.16 6.62 -19.18
C ASP A 50 -15.57 6.10 -18.82
N LEU A 51 -16.11 6.47 -17.65
CA LEU A 51 -17.46 6.07 -17.25
C LEU A 51 -18.55 6.73 -18.10
N LEU A 52 -18.35 7.97 -18.55
CA LEU A 52 -19.28 8.66 -19.43
C LEU A 52 -19.26 8.08 -20.85
N THR A 53 -18.08 7.71 -21.36
CA THR A 53 -17.92 7.15 -22.72
C THR A 53 -18.43 5.73 -22.88
N ILE A 54 -18.45 4.91 -21.81
CA ILE A 54 -19.01 3.54 -21.83
C ILE A 54 -20.50 3.50 -22.27
N GLY A 55 -21.24 4.61 -22.15
CA GLY A 55 -22.64 4.71 -22.60
C GLY A 55 -22.84 5.19 -24.05
N GLU A 56 -21.87 5.87 -24.64
CA GLU A 56 -22.01 6.53 -25.95
C GLU A 56 -21.71 5.59 -27.13
N ASP A 57 -20.80 4.64 -26.97
CA ASP A 57 -20.49 3.64 -28.02
C ASP A 57 -21.60 2.58 -28.21
N THR A 58 -22.59 2.53 -27.32
CA THR A 58 -23.62 1.48 -27.33
C THR A 58 -24.90 1.88 -28.09
N THR A 59 -25.05 3.14 -28.51
CA THR A 59 -26.37 3.65 -28.91
C THR A 59 -26.78 3.43 -30.37
N GLU A 60 -25.90 3.06 -31.30
CA GLU A 60 -26.33 2.93 -32.71
C GLU A 60 -26.16 1.56 -33.39
N GLN A 61 -25.41 0.61 -32.81
CA GLN A 61 -25.19 -0.69 -33.48
C GLN A 61 -25.69 -1.94 -32.75
N ASN A 62 -26.24 -1.85 -31.53
CA ASN A 62 -26.58 -3.04 -30.74
C ASN A 62 -28.08 -3.28 -30.46
N LEU A 63 -28.99 -2.52 -31.07
CA LEU A 63 -30.44 -2.73 -30.91
C LEU A 63 -31.07 -3.74 -31.90
N LYS A 64 -30.27 -4.38 -32.77
CA LYS A 64 -30.76 -5.32 -33.78
C LYS A 64 -29.99 -6.63 -33.84
N GLU A 65 -29.75 -7.30 -32.71
CA GLU A 65 -29.67 -8.77 -32.69
C GLU A 65 -29.71 -9.32 -31.27
N ALA A 66 -30.83 -9.08 -30.58
CA ALA A 66 -31.22 -9.90 -29.44
C ALA A 66 -31.70 -11.28 -29.91
N SER A 67 -30.83 -12.06 -30.55
CA SER A 67 -31.12 -13.45 -30.92
C SER A 67 -30.30 -14.40 -30.05
N LYS A 68 -30.86 -14.71 -28.87
CA LYS A 68 -30.52 -15.79 -27.92
C LYS A 68 -29.06 -15.78 -27.38
N PRO A 69 -28.86 -16.08 -26.09
CA PRO A 69 -27.54 -16.45 -25.63
C PRO A 69 -27.15 -17.74 -26.37
N LYS A 70 -26.22 -17.64 -27.32
CA LYS A 70 -25.45 -18.82 -27.72
C LYS A 70 -24.54 -19.08 -26.54
N ASP A 71 -24.94 -20.04 -25.70
CA ASP A 71 -24.04 -20.71 -24.78
C ASP A 71 -22.83 -21.13 -25.59
N LYS A 72 -21.77 -20.32 -25.52
CA LYS A 72 -20.50 -20.68 -26.11
C LYS A 72 -20.02 -21.79 -25.18
N ASP A 73 -20.14 -23.03 -25.65
CA ASP A 73 -19.39 -24.15 -25.09
C ASP A 73 -17.93 -23.70 -25.03
N VAL A 74 -17.51 -23.25 -23.85
CA VAL A 74 -16.11 -23.00 -23.57
C VAL A 74 -15.49 -24.37 -23.58
N SER A 75 -14.95 -24.76 -24.73
CA SER A 75 -14.00 -25.87 -24.80
C SER A 75 -12.84 -25.47 -23.91
N ILE A 76 -12.87 -26.00 -22.68
CA ILE A 76 -11.74 -25.93 -21.76
C ILE A 76 -10.57 -26.51 -22.55
N PRO A 77 -9.48 -25.77 -22.77
CA PRO A 77 -8.32 -26.35 -23.42
C PRO A 77 -7.86 -27.51 -22.55
N THR A 78 -7.96 -28.73 -23.07
CA THR A 78 -7.31 -29.90 -22.49
C THR A 78 -5.86 -29.51 -22.24
N PRO A 79 -5.33 -29.66 -21.01
CA PRO A 79 -3.94 -29.36 -20.73
C PRO A 79 -3.09 -30.15 -21.72
N GLN A 80 -2.43 -29.45 -22.64
CA GLN A 80 -1.40 -30.10 -23.43
C GLN A 80 -0.32 -30.48 -22.43
N GLU A 81 -0.07 -31.79 -22.31
CA GLU A 81 1.09 -32.29 -21.58
C GLU A 81 2.34 -31.79 -22.30
N ASP A 82 2.81 -30.61 -21.90
CA ASP A 82 4.17 -30.19 -22.15
C ASP A 82 5.07 -31.32 -21.67
N LYS A 83 5.79 -31.96 -22.59
CA LYS A 83 6.82 -32.99 -22.33
C LYS A 83 8.04 -32.40 -21.61
N LYS A 84 7.83 -31.59 -20.57
CA LYS A 84 8.88 -31.14 -19.68
C LYS A 84 9.02 -32.21 -18.59
N PRO A 85 10.25 -32.67 -18.27
CA PRO A 85 10.44 -33.55 -17.14
C PRO A 85 9.86 -32.86 -15.90
N PRO A 86 9.15 -33.60 -15.02
CA PRO A 86 8.55 -33.01 -13.83
C PRO A 86 9.65 -32.31 -13.03
N VAL A 87 9.51 -31.00 -12.88
CA VAL A 87 10.37 -30.25 -11.97
C VAL A 87 10.18 -30.84 -10.57
N PRO A 88 11.26 -31.20 -9.85
CA PRO A 88 11.10 -31.70 -8.50
C PRO A 88 10.40 -30.63 -7.68
N PHE A 89 9.38 -31.03 -6.93
CA PHE A 89 8.69 -30.13 -5.99
C PHE A 89 9.74 -29.44 -5.10
N PRO A 90 9.57 -28.14 -4.80
CA PRO A 90 10.48 -27.46 -3.89
C PRO A 90 10.48 -28.21 -2.57
N LYS A 91 11.68 -28.58 -2.11
CA LYS A 91 11.84 -29.23 -0.80
C LYS A 91 11.30 -28.27 0.26
N THR A 92 10.40 -28.75 1.11
CA THR A 92 9.86 -27.92 2.18
C THR A 92 10.95 -27.69 3.22
N ASP A 93 11.25 -26.43 3.52
CA ASP A 93 12.15 -26.05 4.61
C ASP A 93 11.48 -26.24 5.98
N SER A 94 10.29 -26.83 6.05
CA SER A 94 9.63 -27.18 7.31
C SER A 94 10.46 -28.14 8.17
N GLN A 95 11.38 -28.92 7.57
CA GLN A 95 12.37 -29.73 8.31
C GLN A 95 13.57 -28.92 8.83
N MET A 96 13.73 -27.65 8.44
CA MET A 96 14.73 -26.71 8.96
C MET A 96 14.27 -26.00 10.24
N ILE A 97 13.14 -26.38 10.83
CA ILE A 97 12.73 -25.82 12.12
C ILE A 97 13.63 -26.44 13.21
N GLY A 98 14.59 -25.66 13.72
CA GLY A 98 15.45 -26.06 14.85
C GLY A 98 16.96 -26.14 14.58
N TRP A 99 17.45 -25.99 13.33
CA TRP A 99 18.90 -26.07 13.03
C TRP A 99 19.73 -24.98 13.72
N ARG A 100 19.11 -23.87 14.12
CA ARG A 100 19.76 -22.78 14.87
C ARG A 100 20.06 -23.15 16.33
N LEU A 101 19.46 -24.20 16.88
CA LEU A 101 19.68 -24.61 18.28
C LEU A 101 21.11 -25.15 18.51
N HIS A 102 21.71 -25.76 17.48
CA HIS A 102 23.09 -26.27 17.50
C HIS A 102 24.09 -25.35 16.78
N TYR A 103 23.64 -24.19 16.32
CA TYR A 103 24.50 -23.23 15.62
C TYR A 103 25.17 -22.29 16.62
N GLN A 104 26.45 -22.53 16.92
CA GLN A 104 27.28 -21.51 17.55
C GLN A 104 27.54 -20.40 16.55
N THR A 105 26.98 -19.22 16.82
CA THR A 105 27.21 -18.04 16.00
C THR A 105 28.70 -17.74 15.94
N PRO A 106 29.32 -17.65 14.74
CA PRO A 106 30.70 -17.19 14.65
C PRO A 106 30.78 -15.78 15.24
N LYS A 107 31.81 -15.50 16.04
CA LYS A 107 32.03 -14.21 16.72
C LYS A 107 32.09 -12.99 15.77
N SER A 108 32.11 -13.23 14.46
CA SER A 108 32.02 -12.23 13.38
C SER A 108 30.59 -11.84 12.99
N MET A 109 29.56 -12.47 13.58
CA MET A 109 28.18 -12.04 13.43
C MET A 109 28.06 -10.68 14.08
N LYS A 110 28.27 -9.63 13.28
CA LYS A 110 28.03 -8.24 13.64
C LYS A 110 26.68 -8.23 14.30
N TYR A 111 26.66 -7.83 15.58
CA TYR A 111 25.45 -7.46 16.28
C TYR A 111 24.58 -6.71 15.28
N MET A 112 23.41 -7.27 14.96
CA MET A 112 22.39 -6.47 14.30
C MET A 112 22.22 -5.29 15.25
N SER A 113 22.72 -4.13 14.85
CA SER A 113 22.55 -2.91 15.62
C SER A 113 21.05 -2.83 15.84
N SER A 114 20.62 -3.00 17.09
CA SER A 114 19.24 -2.82 17.49
C SER A 114 18.92 -1.36 17.23
N CYS A 115 18.57 -1.05 15.99
CA CYS A 115 17.93 0.20 15.64
C CYS A 115 16.68 0.20 16.51
N GLY A 116 16.64 1.11 17.49
CA GLY A 116 15.46 1.31 18.33
C GLY A 116 14.22 1.46 17.46
N LYS A 117 13.04 1.23 18.06
CA LYS A 117 11.73 1.25 17.38
C LYS A 117 11.71 2.34 16.30
N LYS A 118 11.68 1.91 15.03
CA LYS A 118 11.63 2.84 13.90
C LYS A 118 10.28 3.54 13.97
N ASP A 119 10.28 4.84 13.73
CA ASP A 119 9.06 5.64 13.53
C ASP A 119 8.11 4.89 12.59
N ILE A 120 6.82 4.79 12.93
CA ILE A 120 5.83 4.03 12.16
C ILE A 120 5.75 4.53 10.72
N ILE A 121 5.99 5.84 10.53
CA ILE A 121 6.08 6.48 9.21
C ILE A 121 7.26 5.88 8.41
N LYS A 122 8.42 5.69 9.04
CA LYS A 122 9.59 5.06 8.40
C LYS A 122 9.39 3.57 8.15
N GLN A 123 8.66 2.88 9.01
CA GLN A 123 8.41 1.45 8.87
C GLN A 123 7.44 1.16 7.71
N LEU A 124 6.45 2.03 7.52
CA LEU A 124 5.43 1.90 6.48
C LEU A 124 5.81 2.59 5.17
N GLY A 125 6.97 3.27 5.12
CA GLY A 125 7.41 4.03 3.95
C GLY A 125 6.49 5.22 3.63
N TRP A 126 5.81 5.75 4.64
CA TRP A 126 4.82 6.80 4.46
C TRP A 126 5.46 8.18 4.33
N PRO A 127 4.83 9.10 3.58
CA PRO A 127 5.25 10.48 3.53
C PRO A 127 5.13 11.10 4.93
N ARG A 128 6.19 11.80 5.36
CA ARG A 128 6.23 12.47 6.67
C ARG A 128 5.23 13.61 6.82
N GLU A 129 4.60 14.01 5.71
CA GLU A 129 3.58 15.05 5.62
C GLU A 129 2.15 14.51 5.88
N GLY A 130 1.97 13.20 6.12
CA GLY A 130 0.65 12.59 6.37
C GLY A 130 0.22 12.53 7.84
N CYS A 131 0.90 13.26 8.73
CA CYS A 131 0.60 13.32 10.17
C CYS A 131 0.59 14.77 10.66
#